data_AF-B3RMZ9-F1
#
_entry.id   AF-B3RMZ9-F1
#
_cell.length_a   1.000
_cell.length_b   1.000
_cell.length_c   1.000
_cell.angle_alpha   90.00
_cell.angle_beta   90.00
_cell.angle_gamma   90.00
#
_symmetry.space_group_name_H-M   'P 1'
#
loop_
_entity.id
_entity.type
_entity.pdbx_description
1 polymer ?
#
loop_
_entity_poly.entity_id
_entity_poly.type
_entity_poly.pdbx_seq_one_letter_code
_entity_poly.pdbx_strand_id
1 'polypeptide(L)'
;MDILLNQTNRLIHEIQSYLQQIAYQDDEQAKVSENGITCRLQQLSTNCEKLQIQVSKLPAAQRQNVKYRIDQVVYDYKHLQSGYNQYLQAKETKQREAREREELLSQDYKTNQETAIDMDNSLLHNRSLTNANRQMDDLLTSGANIMSDINNQKSILKNTHKRLLDIGNTLGLSTTVMRMINKRAAQDYRIFIAGVIVCCLFMYVIIKYLT
;
A
#
# COMPACT_ATOMS: atom_id res chain seq x y z
N MET A 1 16.64 -7.95 8.34
CA MET A 1 15.49 -7.51 7.53
C MET A 1 14.46 -8.61 7.36
N ASP A 2 14.81 -9.80 6.86
CA ASP A 2 13.82 -10.85 6.57
C ASP A 2 13.08 -11.38 7.81
N ILE A 3 13.74 -11.46 8.97
CA ILE A 3 13.08 -11.82 10.23
C ILE A 3 12.00 -10.80 10.60
N LEU A 4 12.30 -9.50 10.45
CA LEU A 4 11.37 -8.42 10.75
C LEU A 4 10.21 -8.38 9.75
N LEU A 5 10.48 -8.63 8.46
CA LEU A 5 9.45 -8.77 7.43
C LEU A 5 8.51 -9.96 7.69
N ASN A 6 9.04 -11.12 8.06
CA ASN A 6 8.22 -12.29 8.40
C ASN A 6 7.37 -12.05 9.65
N GLN A 7 7.91 -11.37 10.66
CA GLN A 7 7.16 -10.95 11.84
C GLN A 7 6.04 -9.97 11.47
N THR A 8 6.32 -9.02 10.58
CA THR A 8 5.36 -7.99 10.14
C THR A 8 4.23 -8.63 9.31
N ASN A 9 4.55 -9.56 8.42
CA ASN A 9 3.56 -10.32 7.66
C ASN A 9 2.68 -11.20 8.56
N ARG A 10 3.27 -11.83 9.59
CA ARG A 10 2.50 -12.58 10.58
C ARG A 10 1.51 -11.68 11.35
N LEU A 11 1.96 -10.51 11.77
CA LEU A 11 1.11 -9.52 12.45
C LEU A 11 -0.03 -9.04 11.56
N ILE A 12 0.20 -8.84 10.26
CA ILE A 12 -0.84 -8.49 9.27
C ILE A 12 -1.92 -9.56 9.22
N HIS A 13 -1.55 -10.85 9.11
CA HIS A 13 -2.52 -11.94 9.08
C HIS A 13 -3.29 -12.10 10.40
N GLU A 14 -2.62 -11.89 11.54
CA GLU A 14 -3.29 -11.88 12.84
C GLU A 14 -4.31 -10.74 12.91
N ILE A 15 -3.96 -9.51 12.52
CA ILE A 15 -4.90 -8.36 12.50
C ILE A 15 -6.10 -8.64 11.59
N GLN A 16 -5.88 -9.20 10.40
CA GLN A 16 -6.96 -9.59 9.49
C GLN A 16 -7.91 -10.60 10.12
N SER A 17 -7.38 -11.61 10.79
CA SER A 17 -8.19 -12.63 11.48
C SER A 17 -9.01 -12.03 12.62
N TYR A 18 -8.45 -11.12 13.40
CA TYR A 18 -9.17 -10.43 14.47
C TYR A 18 -10.25 -9.50 13.92
N LEU A 19 -9.99 -8.77 12.83
CA LEU A 19 -10.99 -7.94 12.15
C LEU A 19 -12.14 -8.76 11.56
N GLN A 20 -11.90 -10.00 11.14
CA GLN A 20 -12.98 -10.89 10.68
C GLN A 20 -13.78 -11.46 11.86
N GLN A 21 -13.11 -11.81 12.95
CA GLN A 21 -13.76 -12.38 14.14
C GLN A 21 -14.57 -11.34 14.93
N ILE A 22 -14.15 -10.07 14.92
CA ILE A 22 -14.85 -9.00 15.64
C ILE A 22 -16.28 -8.79 15.13
N ALA A 23 -16.56 -9.14 13.88
CA ALA A 23 -17.89 -9.07 13.30
C ALA A 23 -18.88 -10.08 13.92
N TYR A 24 -18.38 -11.13 14.58
CA TYR A 24 -19.18 -12.23 15.13
C TYR A 24 -19.12 -12.32 16.67
N GLN A 25 -18.37 -11.44 17.35
CA GLN A 25 -18.18 -11.47 18.80
C GLN A 25 -19.16 -10.56 19.56
N ASP A 26 -19.50 -10.96 20.80
CA ASP A 26 -20.28 -10.15 21.73
C ASP A 26 -19.57 -8.85 22.13
N ASP A 27 -20.35 -7.83 22.53
CA ASP A 27 -19.91 -6.44 22.74
C ASP A 27 -18.73 -6.28 23.74
N GLU A 28 -18.62 -7.17 24.74
CA GLU A 28 -17.50 -7.18 25.69
C GLU A 28 -16.22 -7.82 25.10
N GLN A 29 -16.36 -8.93 24.38
CA GLN A 29 -15.24 -9.60 23.72
C GLN A 29 -14.73 -8.76 22.55
N ALA A 30 -15.63 -8.04 21.88
CA ALA A 30 -15.29 -7.08 20.85
C ALA A 30 -14.38 -5.96 21.38
N LYS A 31 -14.64 -5.40 22.57
CA LYS A 31 -13.76 -4.38 23.20
C LYS A 31 -12.36 -4.89 23.53
N VAL A 32 -12.24 -6.13 24.01
CA VAL A 32 -10.93 -6.74 24.30
C VAL A 32 -10.16 -6.98 23.00
N SER A 33 -10.84 -7.46 21.96
CA SER A 33 -10.29 -7.62 20.61
C SER A 33 -9.88 -6.27 19.98
N GLU A 34 -10.65 -5.19 20.17
CA GLU A 34 -10.34 -3.81 19.70
C GLU A 34 -9.02 -3.29 20.29
N ASN A 35 -8.84 -3.45 21.60
CA ASN A 35 -7.60 -3.06 22.27
C ASN A 35 -6.41 -3.90 21.76
N GLY A 36 -6.62 -5.19 21.51
CA GLY A 36 -5.63 -6.07 20.90
C GLY A 36 -5.25 -5.68 19.47
N ILE A 37 -6.22 -5.29 18.63
CA ILE A 37 -6.00 -4.80 17.27
C ILE A 37 -5.23 -3.49 17.29
N THR A 38 -5.59 -2.56 18.18
CA THR A 38 -4.93 -1.26 18.31
C THR A 38 -3.47 -1.41 18.72
N CYS A 39 -3.18 -2.25 19.72
CA CYS A 39 -1.81 -2.55 20.15
C CYS A 39 -0.97 -3.16 19.02
N ARG A 40 -1.54 -4.10 18.25
CA ARG A 40 -0.85 -4.73 17.11
C ARG A 40 -0.64 -3.76 15.94
N LEU A 41 -1.59 -2.88 15.64
CA LEU A 41 -1.42 -1.81 14.65
C LEU A 41 -0.29 -0.85 15.05
N GLN A 42 -0.17 -0.51 16.33
CA GLN A 42 0.96 0.28 16.83
C GLN A 42 2.31 -0.44 16.67
N GLN A 43 2.37 -1.73 17.01
CA GLN A 43 3.56 -2.56 16.77
C GLN A 43 3.90 -2.63 15.28
N LEU A 44 2.90 -2.73 14.40
CA LEU A 44 3.06 -2.75 12.96
C LEU A 44 3.62 -1.41 12.44
N SER A 45 3.13 -0.28 12.95
CA SER A 45 3.66 1.06 12.65
C SER A 45 5.14 1.17 13.04
N THR A 46 5.49 0.78 14.27
CA THR A 46 6.89 0.80 14.74
C THR A 46 7.79 -0.11 13.90
N ASN A 47 7.30 -1.28 13.47
CA ASN A 47 8.06 -2.19 12.61
C ASN A 47 8.24 -1.62 11.20
N CYS A 48 7.23 -1.00 10.62
CA CYS A 48 7.31 -0.28 9.35
C CYS A 48 8.35 0.85 9.41
N GLU A 49 8.37 1.65 10.48
CA GLU A 49 9.37 2.71 10.69
C GLU A 49 10.79 2.13 10.78
N LYS A 50 10.98 1.06 11.57
CA LYS A 50 12.28 0.37 11.68
C LYS A 50 12.75 -0.21 10.33
N LEU A 51 11.84 -0.80 9.55
CA LEU A 51 12.12 -1.31 8.21
C LEU A 51 12.52 -0.18 7.25
N GLN A 52 11.84 0.97 7.31
CA GLN A 52 12.14 2.13 6.48
C GLN A 52 13.52 2.74 6.83
N ILE A 53 13.88 2.78 8.11
CA ILE A 53 15.22 3.17 8.58
C ILE A 53 16.29 2.15 8.13
N GLN A 54 15.99 0.85 8.13
CA GLN A 54 16.93 -0.15 7.64
C GLN A 54 17.16 0.01 6.13
N VAL A 55 16.12 0.27 5.33
CA VAL A 55 16.26 0.55 3.89
C VAL A 55 17.08 1.79 3.62
N SER A 56 16.94 2.81 4.47
CA SER A 56 17.69 4.04 4.25
C SER A 56 19.21 3.83 4.37
N LYS A 57 19.66 2.75 5.02
CA LYS A 57 21.07 2.40 5.22
C LYS A 57 21.67 1.47 4.13
N LEU A 58 20.86 0.95 3.19
CA LEU A 58 21.34 0.00 2.17
C LEU A 58 21.90 0.67 0.90
N PRO A 59 22.89 0.05 0.21
CA PRO A 59 23.41 0.50 -1.08
C PRO A 59 22.34 0.51 -2.19
N ALA A 60 22.44 1.45 -3.14
CA ALA A 60 21.41 1.76 -4.13
C ALA A 60 20.91 0.55 -4.96
N ALA A 61 21.77 -0.42 -5.26
CA ALA A 61 21.43 -1.61 -6.06
C ALA A 61 20.49 -2.61 -5.33
N GLN A 62 20.65 -2.77 -4.01
CA GLN A 62 19.77 -3.65 -3.21
C GLN A 62 18.54 -2.91 -2.67
N ARG A 63 18.62 -1.58 -2.60
CA ARG A 63 17.58 -0.70 -2.07
C ARG A 63 16.26 -0.79 -2.85
N GLN A 64 16.29 -0.97 -4.18
CA GLN A 64 15.07 -0.98 -5.00
C GLN A 64 14.14 -2.16 -4.68
N ASN A 65 14.64 -3.40 -4.64
CA ASN A 65 13.83 -4.59 -4.36
C ASN A 65 13.27 -4.57 -2.92
N VAL A 66 14.11 -4.19 -1.97
CA VAL A 66 13.73 -4.12 -0.56
C VAL A 66 12.73 -3.00 -0.31
N LYS A 67 12.89 -1.86 -1.00
CA LYS A 67 11.95 -0.74 -0.95
C LYS A 67 10.57 -1.14 -1.46
N TYR A 68 10.49 -1.88 -2.57
CA TYR A 68 9.22 -2.38 -3.07
C TYR A 68 8.48 -3.27 -2.05
N ARG A 69 9.19 -4.22 -1.42
CA ARG A 69 8.60 -5.10 -0.38
C ARG A 69 8.10 -4.31 0.83
N ILE A 70 8.81 -3.26 1.24
CA ILE A 70 8.38 -2.41 2.36
C ILE A 70 7.24 -1.48 1.95
N ASP A 71 7.26 -0.95 0.73
CA ASP A 71 6.17 -0.13 0.21
C ASP A 71 4.86 -0.97 0.12
N GLN A 72 4.94 -2.27 -0.21
CA GLN A 72 3.80 -3.21 -0.09
C GLN A 72 3.31 -3.36 1.36
N VAL A 73 4.21 -3.62 2.31
CA VAL A 73 3.86 -3.77 3.72
C VAL A 73 3.22 -2.48 4.29
N VAL A 74 3.72 -1.32 3.88
CA VAL A 74 3.16 -0.01 4.26
C VAL A 74 1.77 0.20 3.65
N TYR A 75 1.56 -0.26 2.42
CA TYR A 75 0.24 -0.24 1.79
C TYR A 75 -0.75 -1.13 2.55
N ASP A 76 -0.35 -2.36 2.89
CA ASP A 76 -1.20 -3.31 3.64
C ASP A 76 -1.54 -2.77 5.03
N TYR A 77 -0.58 -2.16 5.74
CA TYR A 77 -0.83 -1.47 7.00
C TYR A 77 -1.88 -0.37 6.87
N LYS A 78 -1.74 0.52 5.88
CA LYS A 78 -2.71 1.61 5.64
C LYS A 78 -4.09 1.06 5.32
N HIS A 79 -4.16 0.00 4.51
CA HIS A 79 -5.43 -0.64 4.18
C HIS A 79 -6.12 -1.22 5.42
N LEU A 80 -5.38 -1.91 6.29
CA LEU A 80 -5.90 -2.43 7.56
C LEU A 80 -6.34 -1.31 8.51
N GLN A 81 -5.57 -0.23 8.58
CA GLN A 81 -5.90 0.94 9.38
C GLN A 81 -7.21 1.59 8.90
N SER A 82 -7.37 1.78 7.59
CA SER A 82 -8.60 2.29 7.01
C SER A 82 -9.80 1.36 7.27
N GLY A 83 -9.61 0.03 7.16
CA GLY A 83 -10.65 -0.94 7.46
C GLY A 83 -11.10 -0.90 8.93
N TYR A 84 -10.16 -0.77 9.86
CA TYR A 84 -10.47 -0.62 11.28
C TYR A 84 -11.22 0.69 11.59
N ASN A 85 -10.79 1.81 11.00
CA ASN A 85 -11.47 3.10 11.17
C ASN A 85 -12.91 3.07 10.63
N GLN A 86 -13.13 2.40 9.50
CA GLN A 86 -14.47 2.25 8.93
C GLN A 86 -15.38 1.41 9.84
N TYR A 87 -14.86 0.33 10.43
CA TYR A 87 -15.57 -0.45 11.43
C TYR A 87 -15.94 0.39 12.68
N LEU A 88 -14.99 1.19 13.18
CA LEU A 88 -15.23 2.05 14.34
C LEU A 88 -16.30 3.11 14.04
N GLN A 89 -16.25 3.73 12.85
CA GLN A 89 -17.28 4.66 12.38
C GLN A 89 -18.65 4.00 12.30
N ALA A 90 -18.74 2.80 11.73
CA ALA A 90 -20.02 2.07 11.65
C ALA A 90 -20.60 1.76 13.03
N LYS A 91 -19.75 1.41 14.01
CA LYS A 91 -20.15 1.21 15.41
C LYS A 91 -20.66 2.49 16.05
N GLU A 92 -19.97 3.62 15.86
CA GLU A 92 -20.42 4.91 16.38
C GLU A 92 -21.75 5.36 15.77
N THR A 93 -21.92 5.20 14.45
CA THR A 93 -23.17 5.53 13.77
C THR A 93 -24.34 4.72 14.36
N LYS A 94 -24.16 3.42 14.54
CA LYS A 94 -25.18 2.56 15.15
C LYS A 94 -25.53 2.98 16.59
N GLN A 95 -24.54 3.42 17.37
CA GLN A 95 -24.77 3.95 18.72
C GLN A 95 -25.43 5.33 18.72
N ARG A 96 -25.21 6.17 17.70
CA ARG A 96 -25.92 7.45 17.54
C ARG A 96 -27.37 7.21 17.16
N GLU A 97 -27.62 6.34 16.19
CA GLU A 97 -28.99 5.96 15.77
C GLU A 97 -29.79 5.35 16.93
N ALA A 98 -29.18 4.52 17.77
CA ALA A 98 -29.84 3.97 18.95
C ALA A 98 -30.19 5.05 19.98
N ARG A 99 -29.29 6.00 20.22
CA ARG A 99 -29.54 7.15 21.12
C ARG A 99 -30.62 8.07 20.59
N GLU A 100 -30.57 8.43 19.31
CA GLU A 100 -31.61 9.24 18.66
C GLU A 100 -32.97 8.54 18.74
N ARG A 101 -33.00 7.21 18.56
CA ARG A 101 -34.23 6.42 18.73
C ARG A 101 -34.76 6.47 20.16
N GLU A 102 -33.91 6.39 21.18
CA GLU A 102 -34.30 6.52 22.59
C GLU A 102 -34.80 7.94 22.93
N GLU A 103 -34.18 8.97 22.36
CA GLU A 103 -34.63 10.36 22.51
C GLU A 103 -36.03 10.56 21.89
N LEU A 104 -36.28 9.99 20.72
CA LEU A 104 -37.61 10.00 20.09
C LEU A 104 -38.64 9.18 20.88
N LEU A 105 -38.23 8.07 21.50
CA LEU A 105 -39.09 7.21 22.33
C LEU A 105 -39.40 7.81 23.71
N SER A 106 -38.49 8.60 24.27
CA SER A 106 -38.66 9.27 25.57
C SER A 106 -39.41 10.61 25.46
N GLN A 107 -39.74 11.04 24.24
CA GLN A 107 -40.59 12.19 24.02
C GLN A 107 -42.06 11.84 24.33
N ASP A 108 -42.51 12.20 25.54
CA ASP A 108 -43.93 12.10 25.92
C ASP A 108 -44.80 13.03 25.04
N TYR A 109 -45.48 12.47 24.05
CA TYR A 109 -46.49 13.20 23.26
C TYR A 109 -47.74 13.44 24.11
N LYS A 110 -47.82 14.61 24.76
CA LYS A 110 -49.07 15.04 25.42
C LYS A 110 -50.11 15.41 24.36
N THR A 111 -51.18 14.63 24.29
CA THR A 111 -52.41 14.97 23.58
C THR A 111 -53.04 16.20 24.25
N ASN A 112 -53.35 17.25 23.46
CA ASN A 112 -53.82 18.60 23.84
C ASN A 112 -52.77 19.66 24.22
N GLN A 113 -51.76 19.87 23.39
CA GLN A 113 -51.15 21.21 23.23
C GLN A 113 -51.53 21.76 21.84
N GLU A 114 -52.75 22.29 21.74
CA GLU A 114 -53.26 22.91 20.53
C GLU A 114 -52.35 24.07 20.08
N THR A 115 -51.91 24.00 18.83
CA THR A 115 -51.43 25.12 18.00
C THR A 115 -50.05 25.73 18.32
N ALA A 116 -49.02 24.91 18.57
CA ALA A 116 -47.61 25.33 18.43
C ALA A 116 -46.84 24.57 17.31
N ILE A 117 -47.54 23.73 16.54
CA ILE A 117 -46.93 22.75 15.62
C ILE A 117 -46.49 23.37 14.27
N ASP A 118 -46.82 24.64 13.98
CA ASP A 118 -46.42 25.27 12.71
C ASP A 118 -45.05 26.00 12.76
N MET A 119 -44.54 26.31 13.96
CA MET A 119 -43.19 26.87 14.13
C MET A 119 -42.10 25.79 14.23
N ASP A 120 -42.43 24.62 14.78
CA ASP A 120 -41.46 23.53 14.92
C ASP A 120 -41.23 22.80 13.59
N ASN A 121 -42.24 22.64 12.74
CA ASN A 121 -42.07 22.04 11.42
C ASN A 121 -41.20 22.91 10.49
N SER A 122 -41.36 24.23 10.54
CA SER A 122 -40.52 25.17 9.78
C SER A 122 -39.08 25.26 10.33
N LEU A 123 -38.89 25.17 11.65
CA LEU A 123 -37.57 25.07 12.28
C LEU A 123 -36.89 23.72 12.03
N LEU A 124 -37.64 22.61 12.05
CA LEU A 124 -37.17 21.27 11.69
C LEU A 124 -36.79 21.21 10.21
N HIS A 125 -37.61 21.78 9.33
CA HIS A 125 -37.30 21.89 7.91
C HIS A 125 -36.06 22.77 7.69
N ASN A 126 -35.92 23.87 8.41
CA ASN A 126 -34.72 24.72 8.35
C ASN A 126 -33.48 23.98 8.87
N ARG A 127 -33.57 23.23 9.98
CA ARG A 127 -32.49 22.38 10.48
C ARG A 127 -32.15 21.26 9.50
N SER A 128 -33.15 20.63 8.90
CA SER A 128 -32.97 19.60 7.86
C SER A 128 -32.28 20.18 6.62
N LEU A 129 -32.69 21.36 6.15
CA LEU A 129 -32.03 22.08 5.07
C LEU A 129 -30.61 22.49 5.43
N THR A 130 -30.36 22.96 6.66
CA THR A 130 -29.02 23.35 7.12
C THR A 130 -28.10 22.14 7.25
N ASN A 131 -28.64 21.01 7.73
CA ASN A 131 -27.91 19.74 7.80
C ASN A 131 -27.65 19.15 6.41
N ALA A 132 -28.62 19.24 5.50
CA ALA A 132 -28.47 18.83 4.10
C ALA A 132 -27.44 19.71 3.38
N ASN A 133 -27.43 21.01 3.66
CA ASN A 133 -26.44 21.94 3.10
C ASN A 133 -25.03 21.63 3.63
N ARG A 134 -24.90 21.33 4.93
CA ARG A 134 -23.61 20.86 5.50
C ARG A 134 -23.16 19.52 4.91
N GLN A 135 -24.07 18.55 4.76
CA GLN A 135 -23.76 17.29 4.09
C GLN A 135 -23.36 17.51 2.62
N MET A 136 -24.02 18.44 1.93
CA MET A 136 -23.68 18.80 0.56
C MET A 136 -22.31 19.50 0.48
N ASP A 137 -21.97 20.36 1.44
CA ASP A 137 -20.65 20.97 1.58
C ASP A 137 -19.57 19.93 1.88
N ASP A 138 -19.86 18.93 2.72
CA ASP A 138 -18.97 17.80 2.98
C ASP A 138 -18.77 16.95 1.72
N LEU A 139 -19.82 16.74 0.92
CA LEU A 139 -19.75 16.03 -0.37
C LEU A 139 -18.99 16.84 -1.43
N LEU A 140 -19.16 18.17 -1.48
CA LEU A 140 -18.41 19.06 -2.37
C LEU A 140 -16.93 19.10 -1.98
N THR A 141 -16.63 19.16 -0.69
CA THR A 141 -15.27 19.09 -0.16
C THR A 141 -14.63 17.73 -0.44
N SER A 142 -15.38 16.65 -0.20
CA SER A 142 -14.94 15.28 -0.56
C SER A 142 -14.74 15.13 -2.07
N GLY A 143 -15.62 15.72 -2.88
CA GLY A 143 -15.52 15.74 -4.33
C GLY A 143 -14.30 16.53 -4.83
N ALA A 144 -14.00 17.67 -4.21
CA ALA A 144 -12.80 18.46 -4.49
C ALA A 144 -11.51 17.69 -4.12
N ASN A 145 -11.53 16.97 -3.00
CA ASN A 145 -10.42 16.11 -2.59
C ASN A 145 -10.24 14.92 -3.56
N ILE A 146 -11.33 14.26 -3.98
CA ILE A 146 -11.29 13.19 -4.98
C ILE A 146 -10.78 13.72 -6.33
N MET A 147 -11.21 14.91 -6.76
CA MET A 147 -10.74 15.55 -8.00
C MET A 147 -9.23 15.87 -7.92
N SER A 148 -8.77 16.35 -6.77
CA SER A 148 -7.35 16.58 -6.47
C SER A 148 -6.57 15.25 -6.52
N ASP A 149 -7.09 14.20 -5.89
CA ASP A 149 -6.49 12.86 -5.89
C ASP A 149 -6.45 12.24 -7.28
N ILE A 150 -7.47 12.43 -8.13
CA ILE A 150 -7.47 11.98 -9.53
C ILE A 150 -6.38 12.73 -10.33
N ASN A 151 -6.24 14.05 -10.13
CA ASN A 151 -5.16 14.81 -10.74
C ASN A 151 -3.77 14.36 -10.24
N ASN A 152 -3.65 14.05 -8.95
CA ASN A 152 -2.42 13.54 -8.35
C ASN A 152 -2.10 12.13 -8.87
N GLN A 153 -3.11 11.28 -9.07
CA GLN A 153 -2.99 9.95 -9.68
C GLN A 153 -2.52 10.02 -11.14
N LYS A 154 -2.97 11.02 -11.93
CA LYS A 154 -2.43 11.26 -13.28
C LYS A 154 -0.93 11.57 -13.24
N SER A 155 -0.48 12.35 -12.26
CA SER A 155 0.94 12.65 -12.06
C SER A 155 1.75 11.42 -11.66
N ILE A 156 1.20 10.60 -10.76
CA ILE A 156 1.82 9.32 -10.34
C ILE A 156 1.91 8.35 -11.52
N LEU A 157 0.84 8.19 -12.31
CA LEU A 157 0.83 7.30 -13.47
C LEU A 157 1.83 7.75 -14.53
N LYS A 158 1.97 9.07 -14.75
CA LYS A 158 2.97 9.64 -15.68
C LYS A 158 4.40 9.40 -15.18
N ASN A 159 4.66 9.56 -13.88
CA ASN A 159 5.96 9.24 -13.28
C ASN A 159 6.27 7.74 -13.29
N THR A 160 5.27 6.89 -13.08
CA THR A 160 5.41 5.43 -13.17
C THR A 160 5.67 5.00 -14.61
N HIS A 161 4.96 5.55 -15.60
CA HIS A 161 5.22 5.30 -17.02
C HIS A 161 6.63 5.75 -17.42
N LYS A 162 7.07 6.93 -16.97
CA LYS A 162 8.44 7.41 -17.19
C LYS A 162 9.47 6.46 -16.58
N ARG A 163 9.26 6.01 -15.33
CA ARG A 163 10.11 5.01 -14.67
C ARG A 163 10.07 3.65 -15.36
N LEU A 164 8.92 3.22 -15.88
CA LEU A 164 8.79 1.97 -16.62
C LEU A 164 9.54 2.03 -17.95
N LEU A 165 9.51 3.19 -18.61
CA LEU A 165 10.26 3.45 -19.85
C LEU A 165 11.78 3.51 -19.57
N ASP A 166 12.19 4.12 -18.46
CA ASP A 166 13.58 4.12 -17.99
C ASP A 166 14.04 2.70 -17.57
N ILE A 167 13.16 1.91 -16.96
CA ILE A 167 13.39 0.50 -16.63
C ILE A 167 13.47 -0.35 -17.91
N GLY A 168 12.61 -0.12 -18.90
CA GLY A 168 12.68 -0.78 -20.21
C GLY A 168 13.98 -0.45 -20.94
N ASN A 169 14.42 0.81 -20.87
CA ASN A 169 15.69 1.26 -21.45
C ASN A 169 16.91 0.68 -20.72
N THR A 170 16.85 0.54 -19.39
CA THR A 170 17.95 -0.03 -18.57
C THR A 170 17.99 -1.57 -18.58
N LEU A 171 16.84 -2.24 -18.72
CA LEU A 171 16.76 -3.69 -18.92
C LEU A 171 17.23 -4.10 -20.32
N GLY A 172 16.94 -3.28 -21.35
CA GLY A 172 17.49 -3.46 -22.70
C GLY A 172 19.03 -3.33 -22.76
N LEU A 173 19.60 -2.48 -21.90
CA LEU A 173 21.05 -2.38 -21.72
C LEU A 173 21.62 -3.54 -20.90
N SER A 174 20.91 -4.06 -19.89
CA SER A 174 21.40 -5.17 -19.05
C SER A 174 21.64 -6.45 -19.85
N THR A 175 20.72 -6.84 -20.74
CA THR A 175 20.92 -7.99 -21.64
C THR A 175 22.02 -7.76 -22.68
N THR A 176 22.23 -6.51 -23.09
CA THR A 176 23.26 -6.14 -24.08
C THR A 176 24.66 -6.11 -23.46
N VAL A 177 24.79 -5.60 -22.23
CA VAL A 177 26.03 -5.69 -21.44
C VAL A 177 26.34 -7.14 -21.08
N MET A 178 25.34 -7.94 -20.70
CA MET A 178 25.50 -9.37 -20.42
C MET A 178 25.98 -10.14 -21.66
N ARG A 179 25.48 -9.81 -22.86
CA ARG A 179 25.99 -10.35 -24.14
C ARG A 179 27.40 -9.84 -24.49
N MET A 180 27.73 -8.58 -24.23
CA MET A 180 29.08 -8.04 -24.46
C MET A 180 30.14 -8.70 -23.57
N ILE A 181 29.79 -9.08 -22.34
CA ILE A 181 30.67 -9.83 -21.44
C ILE A 181 30.89 -11.25 -21.96
N ASN A 182 29.83 -11.98 -22.31
CA ASN A 182 29.95 -13.33 -22.88
C ASN A 182 30.71 -13.35 -24.22
N LYS A 183 30.64 -12.28 -25.02
CA LYS A 183 31.40 -12.16 -26.28
C LYS A 183 32.91 -12.04 -26.06
N ARG A 184 33.37 -11.40 -24.97
CA ARG A 184 34.80 -11.27 -24.65
C ARG A 184 35.44 -12.63 -24.36
N ALA A 185 34.76 -13.49 -23.57
CA ALA A 185 35.23 -14.86 -23.31
C ALA A 185 35.25 -15.73 -24.57
N ALA A 186 34.25 -15.59 -25.45
CA ALA A 186 34.20 -16.35 -26.70
C ALA A 186 35.25 -15.89 -27.73
N GLN A 187 35.62 -14.60 -27.74
CA GLN A 187 36.71 -14.11 -28.58
C GLN A 187 38.07 -14.61 -28.11
N ASP A 188 38.30 -14.64 -26.80
CA ASP A 188 39.57 -15.13 -26.23
C ASP A 188 39.84 -16.59 -26.60
N TYR A 189 38.80 -17.44 -26.54
CA TYR A 189 38.88 -18.84 -26.96
C TYR A 189 39.24 -19.01 -28.44
N ARG A 190 38.72 -18.16 -29.33
CA ARG A 190 39.04 -18.21 -30.76
C ARG A 190 40.46 -17.75 -31.06
N ILE A 191 40.93 -16.69 -30.37
CA ILE A 191 42.31 -16.20 -30.52
C ILE A 191 43.30 -17.26 -30.02
N PHE A 192 42.99 -17.93 -28.92
CA PHE A 192 43.81 -19.03 -28.40
C PHE A 192 43.94 -20.18 -29.42
N ILE A 193 42.83 -20.64 -29.99
CA ILE A 193 42.85 -21.70 -31.01
C ILE A 193 43.60 -21.31 -32.28
N ALA A 194 43.43 -20.06 -32.74
CA ALA A 194 44.18 -19.56 -33.89
C ALA A 194 45.69 -19.58 -33.63
N GLY A 195 46.13 -19.19 -32.43
CA GLY A 195 47.54 -19.22 -32.03
C GLY A 195 48.13 -20.64 -32.01
N VAL A 196 47.38 -21.62 -31.51
CA VAL A 196 47.81 -23.03 -31.50
C VAL A 196 48.01 -23.57 -32.92
N ILE A 197 47.08 -23.29 -33.84
CA ILE A 197 47.16 -23.75 -35.24
C ILE A 197 48.39 -23.14 -35.95
N VAL A 198 48.64 -21.84 -35.75
CA VAL A 198 49.80 -21.16 -36.35
C VAL A 198 51.11 -21.75 -35.84
N CYS A 199 51.23 -22.01 -34.53
CA CYS A 199 52.40 -22.67 -33.96
C CYS A 199 52.62 -24.08 -34.54
N CYS A 200 51.57 -24.89 -34.66
CA CYS A 200 51.65 -26.21 -35.27
C CYS A 200 52.07 -26.15 -36.75
N LEU A 201 51.56 -25.20 -37.52
CA LEU A 201 51.96 -24.99 -38.92
C LEU A 201 53.45 -24.61 -39.03
N PHE A 202 53.93 -23.70 -38.19
CA PHE A 202 55.34 -23.34 -38.16
C PHE A 202 56.23 -24.54 -37.83
N MET A 203 55.85 -25.33 -36.83
CA MET A 203 56.60 -26.54 -36.47
C MET A 203 56.62 -27.54 -37.63
N TYR A 204 55.49 -27.72 -38.32
CA TYR A 204 55.40 -28.61 -39.49
C TYR A 204 56.29 -28.15 -40.64
N VAL A 205 56.28 -26.86 -40.98
CA VAL A 205 57.11 -26.29 -42.04
C VAL A 205 58.59 -26.49 -41.72
N ILE A 206 59.00 -26.25 -40.47
CA ILE A 206 60.39 -26.45 -40.04
C ILE A 206 60.80 -27.92 -40.20
N ILE A 207 59.97 -28.87 -39.76
CA ILE A 207 60.27 -30.30 -39.91
C ILE A 207 60.42 -30.69 -41.38
N LYS A 208 59.52 -30.21 -42.25
CA LYS A 208 59.51 -30.53 -43.68
C LYS A 208 60.64 -29.86 -44.47
N TYR A 209 61.21 -28.77 -43.95
CA TYR A 209 62.36 -28.11 -44.56
C TYR A 209 63.71 -28.63 -44.03
N LEU A 210 63.73 -29.22 -42.83
CA LEU A 210 64.91 -29.80 -42.20
C LEU A 210 65.08 -31.31 -42.49
N THR A 211 64.01 -31.98 -42.95
CA THR A 211 64.00 -33.38 -43.42
C THR A 211 63.87 -33.42 -44.94
#